data_AF-A0A7C2NLZ6-F1
#
_entry.id   AF-A0A7C2NLZ6-F1
#
_cell.length_a   1.000
_cell.length_b   1.000
_cell.length_c   1.000
_cell.angle_alpha   90.00
_cell.angle_beta   90.00
_cell.angle_gamma   90.00
#
_symmetry.space_group_name_H-M   'P 1'
#
loop_
_entity.id
_entity.type
_entity.pdbx_description
1 polymer ?
#
loop_
_entity_poly.entity_id
_entity_poly.type
_entity_poly.pdbx_seq_one_letter_code
_entity_poly.pdbx_strand_id
1 'polypeptide(L)'
;MTERRTETLRELAERLRSLVATPVSDRAELHDWYAAAKRLEDWMSAHASELSGAVPHFVWHYLADADIRLKDPLYAVDQTRQLMDIVHALERGEPPEAAS
;
A
#
# COMPACT_ATOMS: atom_id res chain seq x y z
N MET A 1 -0.20 -3.29 22.25
CA MET A 1 -0.26 -3.87 20.89
C MET A 1 0.06 -5.36 21.01
N THR A 2 -0.74 -6.24 20.42
CA THR A 2 -0.49 -7.70 20.49
C THR A 2 0.58 -8.10 19.48
N GLU A 3 1.32 -9.18 19.75
CA GLU A 3 2.36 -9.72 18.85
C GLU A 3 1.81 -9.99 17.45
N ARG A 4 0.62 -10.61 17.37
CA ARG A 4 -0.13 -10.84 16.13
C ARG A 4 -0.39 -9.56 15.33
N ARG A 5 -0.79 -8.46 15.99
CA ARG A 5 -1.02 -7.18 15.29
C ARG A 5 0.27 -6.64 14.70
N THR A 6 1.37 -6.68 15.45
CA THR A 6 2.69 -6.23 14.97
C THR A 6 3.16 -7.04 13.77
N GLU A 7 2.96 -8.36 13.78
CA GLU A 7 3.28 -9.23 12.65
C GLU A 7 2.44 -8.88 11.41
N THR A 8 1.12 -8.68 11.57
CA THR A 8 0.26 -8.25 10.47
C THR A 8 0.68 -6.88 9.90
N LEU A 9 1.09 -5.92 10.73
CA LEU A 9 1.57 -4.62 10.23
C LEU A 9 2.85 -4.75 9.41
N ARG A 10 3.78 -5.63 9.82
CA ARG A 10 5.00 -5.90 9.05
C ARG A 10 4.70 -6.63 7.74
N GLU A 11 3.79 -7.60 7.76
CA GLU A 11 3.37 -8.29 6.53
C GLU A 11 2.69 -7.32 5.56
N LEU A 12 1.87 -6.38 6.06
CA LEU A 12 1.29 -5.32 5.22
C LEU A 12 2.40 -4.45 4.60
N ALA A 13 3.40 -4.06 5.38
CA ALA A 13 4.52 -3.26 4.90
C ALA A 13 5.31 -3.97 3.78
N GLU A 14 5.57 -5.27 3.94
CA GLU A 14 6.24 -6.10 2.93
C GLU A 14 5.42 -6.19 1.64
N ARG A 15 4.12 -6.45 1.75
CA ARG A 15 3.21 -6.52 0.60
C ARG A 15 3.13 -5.20 -0.17
N LEU A 16 3.04 -4.07 0.55
CA LEU A 16 3.04 -2.74 -0.07
C LEU A 16 4.38 -2.44 -0.75
N ARG A 17 5.50 -2.80 -0.13
CA ARG A 17 6.82 -2.65 -0.74
C ARG A 17 6.97 -3.47 -2.02
N SER A 18 6.49 -4.71 -2.03
CA SER A 18 6.49 -5.53 -3.25
C SER A 18 5.67 -4.88 -4.37
N LEU A 19 4.54 -4.26 -4.03
CA LEU A 19 3.68 -3.56 -5.00
C LEU A 19 4.34 -2.30 -5.57
N VAL A 20 5.10 -1.57 -4.75
CA VAL A 20 5.91 -0.40 -5.16
C VAL A 20 7.07 -0.81 -6.08
N ALA A 21 7.69 -1.96 -5.81
CA ALA A 21 8.81 -2.48 -6.61
C ALA A 21 8.41 -2.90 -8.02
N THR A 22 7.11 -2.95 -8.32
CA THR A 22 6.55 -3.24 -9.66
C THR A 22 5.86 -1.99 -10.22
N PRO A 23 6.60 -0.95 -10.64
CA PRO A 23 5.99 0.23 -11.25
C PRO A 23 5.32 -0.12 -12.57
N VAL A 24 4.17 0.49 -12.86
CA VAL A 24 3.46 0.31 -14.13
C VAL A 24 4.08 1.23 -15.17
N SER A 25 4.69 0.65 -16.21
CA SER A 25 5.31 1.39 -17.31
C SER A 25 4.47 1.37 -18.60
N ASP A 26 3.54 0.42 -18.71
CA ASP A 26 2.60 0.34 -19.82
C ASP A 26 1.20 -0.19 -19.41
N ARG A 27 0.29 -0.25 -20.40
CA ARG A 27 -1.09 -0.71 -20.18
C ARG A 27 -1.21 -2.22 -19.97
N ALA A 28 -0.28 -3.03 -20.47
CA ALA A 28 -0.31 -4.47 -20.27
C ALA A 28 0.05 -4.79 -18.81
N GLU A 29 1.06 -4.12 -18.27
CA GLU A 29 1.47 -4.22 -16.87
C GLU A 29 0.39 -3.70 -15.89
N LEU A 30 -0.42 -2.73 -16.33
CA LEU A 30 -1.50 -2.17 -15.51
C LEU A 30 -2.51 -3.24 -15.07
N HIS A 31 -2.85 -4.19 -15.94
CA HIS A 31 -3.76 -5.29 -15.61
C HIS A 31 -3.19 -6.16 -14.48
N ASP A 32 -1.93 -6.57 -14.62
CA ASP A 32 -1.27 -7.45 -13.65
C ASP A 32 -1.02 -6.74 -12.32
N TRP A 33 -0.75 -5.44 -12.37
CA TRP A 33 -0.64 -4.59 -11.20
C TRP A 33 -1.96 -4.52 -10.43
N TYR A 34 -3.09 -4.27 -11.11
CA TYR A 34 -4.40 -4.28 -10.45
C TYR A 34 -4.76 -5.65 -9.89
N ALA A 35 -4.37 -6.74 -10.55
CA ALA A 35 -4.54 -8.07 -10.00
C ALA A 35 -3.75 -8.27 -8.70
N ALA A 36 -2.53 -7.71 -8.60
CA ALA A 36 -1.74 -7.71 -7.37
C ALA A 36 -2.35 -6.82 -6.27
N ALA A 37 -2.81 -5.62 -6.63
CA ALA A 37 -3.50 -4.72 -5.71
C ALA A 37 -4.76 -5.37 -5.14
N LYS A 38 -5.58 -6.02 -5.98
CA LYS A 38 -6.78 -6.73 -5.54
C LYS A 38 -6.48 -7.84 -4.54
N ARG A 39 -5.42 -8.63 -4.75
CA ARG A 39 -4.97 -9.66 -3.80
C ARG A 39 -4.56 -9.05 -2.46
N LEU A 40 -3.94 -7.87 -2.48
CA LEU A 40 -3.59 -7.14 -1.26
C LEU A 40 -4.85 -6.63 -0.54
N GLU A 41 -5.81 -6.05 -1.26
CA GLU A 41 -7.09 -5.62 -0.67
C GLU A 41 -7.86 -6.77 -0.01
N ASP A 42 -7.90 -7.94 -0.66
CA ASP A 42 -8.52 -9.15 -0.12
C ASP A 42 -7.82 -9.61 1.16
N TRP A 43 -6.48 -9.60 1.16
CA TRP A 43 -5.70 -9.90 2.35
C TRP A 43 -5.95 -8.89 3.47
N MET A 44 -5.99 -7.58 3.16
CA MET A 44 -6.30 -6.54 4.14
C MET A 44 -7.69 -6.71 4.74
N SER A 45 -8.67 -7.08 3.92
CA SER A 45 -10.04 -7.35 4.36
C SER A 45 -10.10 -8.56 5.30
N ALA A 46 -9.34 -9.62 5.01
CA ALA A 46 -9.23 -10.80 5.87
C ALA A 46 -8.55 -10.51 7.23
N HIS A 47 -7.72 -9.46 7.31
CA HIS A 47 -7.00 -9.03 8.52
C HIS A 47 -7.51 -7.70 9.07
N ALA A 48 -8.75 -7.33 8.76
CA ALA A 48 -9.31 -6.03 9.12
C ALA A 48 -9.29 -5.77 10.64
N SER A 49 -9.40 -6.82 11.47
CA SER A 49 -9.39 -6.68 12.92
C SER A 49 -8.02 -6.23 13.47
N GLU A 50 -6.95 -6.74 12.90
CA GLU A 50 -5.57 -6.41 13.23
C GLU A 50 -5.15 -5.06 12.62
N LEU A 51 -5.68 -4.75 11.44
CA LEU A 51 -5.39 -3.52 10.70
C LEU A 51 -6.25 -2.31 11.11
N SER A 52 -7.24 -2.50 11.97
CA SER A 52 -8.18 -1.45 12.39
C SER A 52 -7.45 -0.21 12.91
N GLY A 53 -7.70 0.92 12.26
CA GLY A 53 -7.10 2.23 12.57
C GLY A 53 -5.61 2.38 12.24
N ALA A 54 -4.99 1.39 11.58
CA ALA A 54 -3.58 1.41 11.20
C ALA A 54 -3.35 1.66 9.70
N VAL A 55 -4.40 1.54 8.88
CA VAL A 55 -4.31 1.76 7.42
C VAL A 55 -4.89 3.13 7.07
N PRO A 56 -4.06 4.10 6.63
CA PRO A 56 -4.54 5.40 6.18
C PRO A 56 -5.38 5.27 4.91
N HIS A 57 -6.31 6.21 4.72
CA HIS A 57 -7.14 6.25 3.52
C HIS A 57 -6.31 6.33 2.23
N PHE A 58 -5.15 6.99 2.31
CA PHE A 58 -4.18 7.10 1.23
C PHE A 58 -3.75 5.74 0.63
N VAL A 59 -3.65 4.68 1.44
CA VAL A 59 -3.28 3.36 0.91
C VAL A 59 -4.31 2.88 -0.11
N TRP A 60 -5.61 3.09 0.13
CA TRP A 60 -6.66 2.73 -0.81
C TRP A 60 -6.59 3.55 -2.11
N HIS A 61 -6.27 4.84 -2.02
CA HIS A 61 -6.01 5.67 -3.20
C HIS A 61 -4.83 5.13 -4.01
N TYR A 62 -3.72 4.78 -3.35
CA TYR A 62 -2.58 4.17 -4.04
C TYR A 62 -2.98 2.88 -4.77
N LEU A 63 -3.81 2.03 -4.16
CA LEU A 63 -4.30 0.80 -4.80
C LEU A 63 -5.24 1.07 -6.00
N ALA A 64 -5.97 2.18 -6.01
CA ALA A 64 -6.87 2.53 -7.11
C ALA A 64 -6.18 3.29 -8.26
N ASP A 65 -5.23 4.17 -7.96
CA ASP A 65 -4.76 5.22 -8.89
C ASP A 65 -3.58 4.80 -9.80
N ALA A 66 -3.41 3.50 -10.06
CA ALA A 66 -2.32 3.01 -10.91
C ALA A 66 -2.38 3.54 -12.35
N ASP A 67 -3.58 3.72 -12.89
CA ASP A 67 -3.79 4.30 -14.21
C ASP A 67 -3.46 5.80 -14.26
N ILE A 68 -3.64 6.52 -13.14
CA ILE A 68 -3.23 7.92 -12.98
C ILE A 68 -1.69 7.99 -12.94
N ARG A 69 -1.04 7.15 -12.12
CA ARG A 69 0.43 7.05 -12.07
C ARG A 69 1.06 6.75 -13.42
N LEU A 70 0.41 5.91 -14.24
CA LEU A 70 0.87 5.61 -15.59
C LEU A 70 0.83 6.85 -16.52
N LYS A 71 -0.11 7.77 -16.31
CA LYS A 71 -0.29 8.98 -17.13
C LYS A 71 0.53 10.16 -16.64
N ASP A 72 0.83 10.21 -15.35
CA ASP A 72 1.53 11.31 -14.69
C ASP A 72 2.73 10.78 -13.86
N PRO A 73 3.94 10.85 -14.43
CA PRO A 73 5.16 10.40 -13.75
C PRO A 73 5.50 11.21 -12.50
N LEU A 74 5.13 12.49 -12.42
CA LEU A 74 5.38 13.32 -11.23
C LEU A 74 4.46 12.89 -10.10
N TYR A 75 3.18 12.66 -10.43
CA TYR A 75 2.23 12.07 -9.49
C TYR A 75 2.69 10.70 -8.99
N ALA A 76 3.23 9.85 -9.88
CA ALA A 76 3.77 8.55 -9.50
C ALA A 76 4.91 8.66 -8.47
N VAL A 77 5.83 9.61 -8.64
CA VAL A 77 6.94 9.84 -7.70
C VAL A 77 6.40 10.29 -6.34
N ASP A 78 5.50 11.28 -6.31
CA ASP A 78 4.94 11.78 -5.07
C ASP A 78 4.13 10.73 -4.32
N GLN A 79 3.27 10.00 -5.02
CA GLN A 79 2.45 8.96 -4.43
C GLN A 79 3.29 7.79 -3.90
N THR A 80 4.36 7.43 -4.62
CA THR A 80 5.31 6.39 -4.18
C THR A 80 6.06 6.83 -2.93
N ARG A 81 6.56 8.07 -2.88
CA ARG A 81 7.24 8.61 -1.71
C ARG A 81 6.34 8.54 -0.47
N GLN A 82 5.11 9.01 -0.60
CA GLN A 82 4.15 9.02 0.50
C GLN A 82 3.77 7.60 0.95
N LEU A 83 3.66 6.64 0.02
CA LEU A 83 3.45 5.25 0.40
C LEU A 83 4.65 4.66 1.14
N MET A 84 5.88 5.00 0.74
CA MET A 84 7.08 4.52 1.41
C MET A 84 7.20 5.03 2.85
N ASP A 85 6.77 6.26 3.13
CA ASP A 85 6.70 6.77 4.51
C ASP A 85 5.75 5.92 5.38
N ILE A 86 4.60 5.53 4.82
CA ILE A 86 3.64 4.62 5.46
C ILE A 86 4.25 3.24 5.69
N VAL A 87 4.90 2.67 4.68
CA VAL A 87 5.59 1.37 4.79
C VAL A 87 6.59 1.40 5.95
N HIS A 88 7.40 2.46 6.06
CA HIS A 88 8.37 2.59 7.14
C HIS A 88 7.72 2.70 8.52
N ALA A 89 6.58 3.40 8.66
CA ALA A 89 5.84 3.43 9.93
C ALA A 89 5.30 2.04 10.31
N LEU A 90 4.71 1.33 9.34
CA LEU A 90 4.18 -0.02 9.54
C LEU A 90 5.26 -1.03 9.97
N GLU A 91 6.47 -0.94 9.42
CA GLU A 91 7.62 -1.78 9.82
C GLU A 91 8.00 -1.61 11.29
N ARG A 92 7.89 -0.38 11.80
CA ARG A 92 8.13 -0.04 13.21
C ARG A 92 6.95 -0.40 14.10
N GLY A 93 5.82 -0.82 13.53
CA GLY A 93 4.57 -1.04 14.25
C GLY A 93 3.91 0.26 14.72
N GLU A 94 4.33 1.39 14.15
CA GLU A 94 3.76 2.70 14.46
C GLU A 94 2.51 2.92 13.57
N PRO A 95 1.46 3.57 14.10
CA PRO A 95 0.38 4.02 13.24
C PRO A 95 0.96 5.05 12.26
N PRO A 96 0.87 4.84 10.94
CA PRO A 96 1.24 5.86 9.98
C PRO A 96 0.41 7.11 10.22
N GLU A 97 1.06 8.27 10.28
CA GLU A 97 0.34 9.54 10.37
C GLU A 97 -0.64 9.62 9.19
N ALA A 98 -1.90 9.95 9.49
CA ALA A 98 -2.88 10.19 8.45
C ALA A 98 -2.37 11.37 7.63
N ALA A 99 -1.91 11.09 6.41
CA ALA A 99 -1.66 12.16 5.46
C ALA A 99 -2.95 12.97 5.32
N SER A 100 -2.89 14.19 5.84
CA SER A 100 -4.00 15.14 5.89
C SER A 100 -4.28 15.72 4.51
#